data_AF-A0A819YUT8-F1
#
_entry.id   AF-A0A819YUT8-F1
#
_cell.length_a   1.000
_cell.length_b   1.000
_cell.length_c   1.000
_cell.angle_alpha   90.00
_cell.angle_beta   90.00
_cell.angle_gamma   90.00
#
_symmetry.space_group_name_H-M   'P 1'
#
loop_
_entity.id
_entity.type
_entity.pdbx_description
1 polymer ?
#
loop_
_entity_poly.entity_id
_entity_poly.type
_entity_poly.pdbx_seq_one_letter_code
_entity_poly.pdbx_strand_id
1 'polypeptide(L)'
;MLSQFIKSNKKNLRLTIRWYMMCVLPATFPENYQLITRDPSRPKVVISYPCNLLNLLIKDYYTNDQYHELIDKEKHLYEIGSENSIFVLN
;
A
#
# COMPACT_ATOMS: atom_id res chain seq x y z
N MET A 1 -19.80 -3.79 3.11
CA MET A 1 -19.75 -4.53 1.83
C MET A 1 -18.74 -5.68 1.87
N LEU A 2 -17.47 -5.45 2.23
CA LEU A 2 -16.46 -6.52 2.43
C LEU A 2 -16.83 -7.55 3.52
N SER A 3 -17.44 -7.11 4.62
CA SER A 3 -17.87 -8.00 5.72
C SER A 3 -18.99 -8.98 5.33
N GLN A 4 -19.80 -8.65 4.33
CA GLN A 4 -20.89 -9.51 3.84
C GLN A 4 -20.37 -10.57 2.88
N PHE A 5 -19.35 -10.27 2.07
CA PHE A 5 -18.74 -11.21 1.14
C PHE A 5 -18.06 -12.39 1.85
N ILE A 6 -17.40 -12.13 2.99
CA ILE A 6 -16.72 -13.15 3.81
C ILE A 6 -17.72 -14.13 4.45
N LYS A 7 -18.93 -13.68 4.80
CA LYS A 7 -19.96 -14.57 5.38
C LYS A 7 -20.54 -15.57 4.38
N SER A 8 -20.50 -15.26 3.07
CA SER A 8 -21.19 -16.07 2.04
C SER A 8 -20.40 -17.27 1.53
N ASN A 9 -19.08 -17.36 1.76
CA ASN A 9 -18.21 -18.38 1.15
C ASN A 9 -17.52 -19.29 2.19
N LYS A 10 -18.25 -19.76 3.21
CA LYS A 10 -17.76 -20.76 4.19
C LYS A 10 -17.74 -22.19 3.61
N LYS A 11 -16.97 -22.47 2.56
CA LYS A 11 -16.66 -23.85 2.15
C LYS A 11 -15.19 -23.97 1.75
N ASN A 12 -14.43 -24.75 2.53
CA ASN A 12 -13.11 -25.29 2.23
C ASN A 12 -11.98 -24.30 1.88
N LEU A 13 -11.53 -23.51 2.86
CA LEU A 13 -10.26 -22.80 2.76
C LEU A 13 -9.38 -23.21 3.96
N ARG A 14 -8.29 -23.95 3.68
CA ARG A 14 -7.24 -24.23 4.68
C ARG A 14 -6.66 -22.88 5.10
N LEU A 15 -6.94 -22.49 6.35
CA LEU A 15 -6.57 -21.21 6.92
C LEU A 15 -5.11 -21.23 7.36
N THR A 16 -4.22 -20.64 6.58
CA THR A 16 -2.88 -20.28 7.06
C THR A 16 -2.96 -18.86 7.60
N ILE A 17 -3.02 -18.74 8.93
CA ILE A 17 -3.16 -17.46 9.65
C ILE A 17 -1.79 -16.77 9.68
N ARG A 18 -1.61 -15.71 8.89
CA ARG A 18 -0.49 -14.77 9.00
C ARG A 18 -1.01 -13.39 9.42
N TRP A 19 -1.00 -13.15 10.73
CA TRP A 19 -1.54 -11.97 11.38
C TRP A 19 -1.18 -10.66 10.65
N TYR A 20 -2.15 -9.75 10.57
CA TYR A 20 -2.11 -8.39 9.99
C TYR A 20 -2.46 -8.18 8.50
N MET A 21 -3.20 -9.07 7.84
CA MET A 21 -4.24 -8.72 6.83
C MET A 21 -4.97 -10.00 6.38
N MET A 22 -6.01 -10.43 7.11
CA MET A 22 -6.79 -11.62 6.74
C MET A 22 -7.86 -11.28 5.69
N CYS A 23 -7.43 -10.97 4.48
CA CYS A 23 -8.34 -10.88 3.33
C CYS A 23 -8.29 -12.19 2.54
N VAL A 24 -9.44 -12.88 2.45
CA VAL A 24 -9.60 -13.99 1.51
C VAL A 24 -9.86 -13.37 0.14
N LEU A 25 -8.87 -13.48 -0.75
CA LEU A 25 -8.99 -13.05 -2.14
C LEU A 25 -9.34 -14.27 -3.03
N PRO A 26 -10.19 -14.13 -4.05
CA PRO A 26 -10.43 -15.19 -5.03
C PRO A 26 -9.13 -15.62 -5.72
N ALA A 27 -9.02 -16.88 -6.13
CA ALA A 27 -7.84 -17.38 -6.86
C ALA A 27 -7.59 -16.68 -8.21
N THR A 28 -8.61 -16.01 -8.75
CA THR A 28 -8.49 -15.19 -9.97
C THR A 28 -7.98 -13.77 -9.69
N PHE A 29 -7.77 -13.41 -8.41
CA PHE A 29 -7.30 -12.09 -8.06
C PHE A 29 -5.81 -11.96 -8.44
N PRO A 30 -5.41 -10.86 -9.09
CA PRO A 30 -4.03 -10.67 -9.49
C PRO A 30 -3.11 -10.50 -8.27
N GLU A 31 -2.05 -11.30 -8.22
CA GLU A 31 -1.11 -11.31 -7.09
C GLU A 31 0.15 -10.47 -7.40
N ASN A 32 1.10 -11.05 -8.12
CA ASN A 32 2.41 -10.44 -8.35
C ASN A 32 2.72 -10.39 -9.85
N TYR A 33 3.11 -9.21 -10.32
CA TYR A 33 3.63 -9.00 -11.66
C TYR A 33 5.12 -8.72 -11.60
N GLN A 34 5.88 -9.30 -12.52
CA GLN A 34 7.29 -8.99 -12.68
C GLN A 34 7.47 -8.13 -13.93
N LEU A 35 7.90 -6.89 -13.73
CA LEU A 35 8.28 -6.01 -14.82
C LEU A 35 9.77 -6.19 -15.11
N ILE A 36 10.08 -6.39 -16.39
CA ILE A 36 11.46 -6.39 -16.88
C ILE A 36 11.76 -4.98 -17.38
N THR A 37 12.69 -4.31 -16.71
CA THR A 37 13.10 -2.95 -17.05
C THR A 37 14.29 -3.00 -18.00
N ARG A 38 14.41 -1.99 -18.87
CA ARG A 38 15.57 -1.81 -19.75
C ARG A 38 16.81 -1.26 -19.03
N ASP A 39 16.64 -0.85 -17.77
CA ASP A 39 17.71 -0.32 -16.93
C ASP A 39 18.56 -1.48 -16.38
N PRO A 40 19.89 -1.51 -16.64
CA PRO A 40 20.77 -2.57 -16.18
C PRO A 40 20.97 -2.60 -14.66
N SER A 41 20.71 -1.51 -13.94
CA SER A 41 20.84 -1.45 -12.47
C SER A 41 19.67 -2.10 -11.74
N ARG A 42 18.46 -2.03 -12.32
CA ARG A 42 17.24 -2.65 -11.76
C ARG A 42 16.48 -3.41 -12.84
N PRO A 43 17.02 -4.56 -13.28
CA PRO A 43 16.47 -5.29 -14.43
C PRO A 43 15.11 -5.94 -14.15
N LYS A 44 14.77 -6.16 -12.87
CA LYS A 44 13.51 -6.79 -12.46
C LYS A 44 12.87 -6.00 -11.33
N VAL A 45 11.60 -5.65 -11.50
CA VAL A 45 10.79 -5.00 -10.47
C VAL A 45 9.57 -5.90 -10.22
N VAL A 46 9.41 -6.34 -8.97
CA VAL A 46 8.26 -7.13 -8.54
C VAL A 46 7.21 -6.18 -7.99
N ILE A 47 6.02 -6.21 -8.57
CA ILE A 47 4.88 -5.39 -8.17
C ILE A 47 3.80 -6.32 -7.62
N SER A 48 3.56 -6.25 -6.31
CA SER A 48 2.40 -6.87 -5.67
C SER A 48 1.18 -5.99 -5.88
N TYR A 49 0.20 -6.45 -6.65
CA TYR A 49 -1.02 -5.71 -6.93
C TYR A 49 -1.81 -5.33 -5.66
N PRO A 50 -2.10 -6.26 -4.71
CA PRO A 50 -2.85 -5.89 -3.50
C PRO A 50 -2.11 -4.88 -2.61
N CYS A 51 -0.79 -5.03 -2.45
CA CYS A 51 -0.01 -4.10 -1.64
C CYS A 51 0.09 -2.71 -2.29
N ASN A 52 0.27 -2.64 -3.61
CA ASN A 52 0.27 -1.37 -4.33
C ASN A 52 -1.10 -0.69 -4.29
N LEU A 53 -2.18 -1.46 -4.45
CA LEU A 53 -3.54 -0.92 -4.35
C LEU A 53 -3.81 -0.33 -2.97
N LEU A 54 -3.34 -1.00 -1.91
CA LEU A 54 -3.46 -0.48 -0.55
C LEU A 54 -2.62 0.79 -0.35
N ASN A 55 -1.38 0.82 -0.88
CA ASN A 55 -0.54 2.03 -0.82
C ASN A 55 -1.15 3.21 -1.58
N LEU A 56 -1.85 2.97 -2.70
CA LEU A 56 -2.61 4.02 -3.39
C LEU A 56 -3.73 4.58 -2.51
N LEU A 57 -4.52 3.71 -1.87
CA LEU A 57 -5.59 4.15 -0.96
C LEU A 57 -5.02 4.89 0.26
N ILE A 58 -3.90 4.43 0.81
CA ILE A 58 -3.23 5.11 1.93
C ILE A 58 -2.80 6.52 1.51
N LYS A 59 -2.25 6.67 0.30
CA LYS A 59 -1.88 7.97 -0.22
C LYS A 59 -3.11 8.87 -0.42
N ASP A 60 -4.18 8.37 -0.97
CA ASP A 60 -5.36 9.19 -1.27
C ASP A 60 -6.09 9.67 -0.01
N TYR A 61 -6.13 8.86 1.05
CA TYR A 61 -6.93 9.16 2.24
C TYR A 61 -6.14 9.58 3.47
N TYR A 62 -4.82 9.32 3.52
CA TYR A 62 -4.00 9.53 4.71
C TYR A 62 -2.75 10.38 4.45
N THR A 63 -2.70 11.11 3.33
CA THR A 63 -1.66 12.13 3.12
C THR A 63 -1.94 13.34 3.99
N ASN A 64 -0.90 13.83 4.67
CA ASN A 64 -0.99 15.04 5.47
C ASN A 64 -0.61 16.24 4.62
N ASP A 65 -1.61 16.96 4.11
CA ASP A 65 -1.43 18.18 3.30
C ASP A 65 -1.04 19.42 4.12
N GLN A 66 -0.94 19.30 5.44
CA GLN A 66 -0.63 20.38 6.37
C GLN A 66 0.68 20.12 7.12
N TYR A 67 1.61 19.38 6.52
CA TYR A 67 2.87 19.08 7.17
C TYR A 67 3.78 20.32 7.16
N HIS A 68 4.22 20.75 8.35
CA HIS A 68 5.05 21.94 8.50
C HIS A 68 6.53 21.56 8.63
N GLU A 69 7.37 22.10 7.75
CA GLU A 69 8.81 21.92 7.82
C GLU A 69 9.51 23.26 8.09
N LEU A 70 10.46 23.27 9.01
CA LEU A 70 11.18 24.49 9.40
C LEU A 70 12.32 24.78 8.41
N ILE A 71 12.17 25.84 7.62
CA ILE A 71 13.17 26.24 6.61
C ILE A 71 14.21 27.19 7.22
N ASP A 72 13.77 28.14 8.05
CA ASP A 72 14.64 29.16 8.63
C ASP A 72 14.42 29.24 10.15
N LYS A 73 15.44 28.81 10.90
CA LYS A 73 15.45 28.77 12.36
C LYS A 73 15.52 30.15 13.01
N GLU A 74 16.16 31.12 12.35
CA GLU A 74 16.36 32.46 12.92
C GLU A 74 15.13 33.34 12.70
N LYS A 75 14.45 33.15 11.56
CA LYS A 75 13.20 33.88 11.23
C LYS A 75 11.93 33.11 11.59
N HIS A 76 12.05 31.90 12.15
CA HIS A 76 10.94 31.01 12.46
C HIS A 76 9.98 30.79 11.26
N LEU A 77 10.55 30.57 10.06
CA LEU A 77 9.78 30.36 8.84
C LEU A 77 9.53 28.87 8.61
N TYR A 78 8.27 28.53 8.35
CA TYR A 78 7.82 27.17 8.08
C TYR A 78 7.23 27.09 6.66
N GLU A 79 7.59 26.03 5.93
CA GLU A 79 6.89 25.63 4.70
C GLU A 79 5.78 24.65 5.06
N ILE A 80 4.67 24.71 4.33
CA ILE A 80 3.61 23.71 4.42
C ILE A 80 3.66 22.87 3.15
N GLY A 81 3.83 21.56 3.32
CA GLY A 81 3.84 20.58 2.24
C GLY A 81 2.90 19.40 2.49
N SER A 82 2.67 18.65 1.43
CA SER A 82 1.93 17.38 1.49
C SER A 82 2.91 16.22 1.69
N GLU A 83 2.84 15.58 2.86
CA GLU A 83 3.74 14.49 3.22
C GLU A 83 2.97 13.20 3.58
N ASN A 84 3.51 12.06 3.12
CA ASN A 84 3.01 10.73 3.49
C ASN A 84 4.14 9.70 3.44
N SER A 85 4.43 9.11 4.60
CA SER A 85 5.47 8.09 4.77
C SER A 85 4.91 6.70 5.13
N ILE A 86 3.59 6.50 5.01
CA ILE A 86 2.93 5.25 5.36
C ILE A 86 2.94 4.33 4.14
N PHE A 87 3.75 3.28 4.20
CA PHE A 87 3.87 2.29 3.14
C PHE A 87 3.75 0.86 3.66
N VAL A 88 2.96 0.06 2.98
CA VAL A 88 2.92 -1.39 3.14
C VAL A 88 4.02 -1.99 2.28
N LEU A 89 4.95 -2.70 2.93
CA LEU A 89 6.07 -3.37 2.28
C LEU A 89 5.59 -4.66 1.59
N ASN A 90 6.23 -4.96 0.46
CA ASN A 90 6.05 -6.20 -0.30
C ASN A 90 7.00 -7.29 0.19
#